data_AF-A0A1I3FH32-F1
#
_entry.id   AF-A0A1I3FH32-F1
#
_cell.length_a   1.000
_cell.length_b   1.000
_cell.length_c   1.000
_cell.angle_alpha   90.00
_cell.angle_beta   90.00
_cell.angle_gamma   90.00
#
_symmetry.space_group_name_H-M   'P 1'
#
loop_
_entity.id
_entity.type
_entity.pdbx_description
1 polymer ?
#
loop_
_entity_poly.entity_id
_entity_poly.type
_entity_poly.pdbx_seq_one_letter_code
_entity_poly.pdbx_strand_id
1 'polypeptide(L)'
;MTAEPHELLVQKPGFFQSEDWWAVWLGLLIVALGAGQAAGVDLLGWVAKYNVWSDIGKAVAPNSKEFAFLGGFGSMLATYLFLLILTTAGAYFMGSSVKRFVAGFTILYWVTVAANTAGNFAYLAATPNNLEKFGIGWSLGLGELGFVIALVLGLIIGNFFPKAAAFLSTAAKPEWYIKTGIVILGMTIAIKTVGAMGLASTVIFRGICAVVEAYLIYWPVVYIIARKFFKFTPEWAAPMASGISICGVAAAIATGSAIRARAIVPTVLSSVIIVFVAVELLILPWIATTFFADDPLVAGAWMGLAVKSDGGAIASGAITDSLIRAKALAEYGVNYQEGWTLMAATTAKVFIDVFIGIWAFVLAVVWSVYQIGTKRSEGKSYKVSFREIGDRFPKFLIGFLVVFGGVFLWGITNPDIVKAAGAGAGQANLLRSIFFGLCFFSIGLITNVRKLWAEGLGRIVGVYALALFGFILWVGLGISYLFYHGILPPVVAS
;
A
#
# COMPACT_ATOMS: atom_id res chain seq x y z
N MET A 1 16.40 18.67 -32.44
CA MET A 1 15.32 19.30 -31.66
C MET A 1 15.34 18.67 -30.29
N THR A 2 16.04 19.31 -29.35
CA THR A 2 16.14 18.87 -27.96
C THR A 2 14.88 19.32 -27.23
N ALA A 3 13.99 18.38 -26.93
CA ALA A 3 12.82 18.64 -26.12
C ALA A 3 13.25 19.28 -24.79
N GLU A 4 12.60 20.37 -24.39
CA GLU A 4 12.92 21.03 -23.13
C GLU A 4 12.59 20.09 -21.94
N PRO A 5 13.25 20.23 -20.77
CA PRO A 5 13.04 19.34 -19.61
C PRO A 5 11.58 19.25 -19.13
N HIS A 6 10.75 20.24 -19.48
CA HIS A 6 9.32 20.25 -19.19
C HIS A 6 8.49 19.36 -20.13
N GLU A 7 8.97 19.05 -21.35
CA GLU A 7 8.26 18.19 -22.31
C GLU A 7 8.41 16.69 -21.99
N LEU A 8 9.53 16.29 -21.37
CA LEU A 8 9.77 14.89 -20.96
C LEU A 8 8.82 14.40 -19.85
N LEU A 9 8.22 15.33 -19.09
CA LEU A 9 7.25 15.02 -18.02
C LEU A 9 5.79 15.16 -18.46
N VAL A 10 5.57 15.62 -19.71
CA VAL A 10 4.23 15.75 -20.34
C VAL A 10 3.96 14.60 -21.32
N GLN A 11 4.91 13.68 -21.52
CA GLN A 11 4.64 12.43 -22.22
C GLN A 11 3.71 11.57 -21.36
N LYS A 12 2.43 11.63 -21.70
CA LYS A 12 1.39 10.76 -21.15
C LYS A 12 1.78 9.32 -21.50
N PRO A 13 2.13 8.46 -20.53
CA PRO A 13 2.32 7.06 -20.85
C PRO A 13 1.00 6.54 -21.41
N GLY A 14 1.05 5.96 -22.62
CA GLY A 14 -0.11 5.29 -23.19
C GLY A 14 -0.67 4.22 -22.25
N PHE A 15 -1.87 3.72 -22.53
CA PHE A 15 -2.53 2.69 -21.73
C PHE A 15 -1.62 1.49 -21.38
N PHE A 16 -0.74 1.09 -22.30
CA PHE A 16 0.24 0.01 -22.14
C PHE A 16 1.60 0.45 -21.60
N GLN A 17 1.86 1.73 -21.43
CA GLN A 17 3.12 2.26 -20.90
C GLN A 17 3.00 2.73 -19.45
N SER A 18 1.78 2.75 -18.90
CA SER A 18 1.51 3.20 -17.53
C SER A 18 1.68 2.07 -16.53
N GLU A 19 2.52 2.32 -15.52
CA GLU A 19 2.71 1.44 -14.36
C GLU A 19 1.40 1.15 -13.62
N ASP A 20 0.51 2.15 -13.57
CA ASP A 20 -0.77 2.07 -12.88
C ASP A 20 -1.75 1.13 -13.60
N TRP A 21 -1.79 1.16 -14.94
CA TRP A 21 -2.58 0.21 -15.73
C TRP A 21 -2.00 -1.21 -15.66
N TRP A 22 -0.67 -1.37 -15.72
CA TRP A 22 -0.06 -2.69 -15.53
C TRP A 22 -0.36 -3.28 -14.16
N ALA A 23 -0.46 -2.46 -13.11
CA ALA A 23 -0.91 -2.92 -11.80
C ALA A 23 -2.34 -3.50 -11.86
N VAL A 24 -3.24 -2.82 -12.58
CA VAL A 24 -4.62 -3.29 -12.81
C VAL A 24 -4.63 -4.60 -13.59
N TRP A 25 -3.93 -4.68 -14.73
CA TRP A 25 -3.92 -5.90 -15.56
C TRP A 25 -3.41 -7.12 -14.81
N LEU A 26 -2.29 -6.97 -14.09
CA LEU A 26 -1.73 -8.05 -13.29
C LEU A 26 -2.66 -8.47 -12.15
N GLY A 27 -3.26 -7.50 -11.46
CA GLY A 27 -4.20 -7.76 -10.38
C GLY A 27 -5.45 -8.50 -10.89
N LEU A 28 -6.05 -8.02 -11.99
CA LEU A 28 -7.20 -8.66 -12.62
C LEU A 28 -6.89 -10.08 -13.11
N LEU A 29 -5.72 -10.30 -13.70
CA LEU A 29 -5.29 -11.63 -14.12
C LEU A 29 -5.22 -12.58 -12.92
N ILE A 30 -4.56 -12.16 -11.83
CA ILE A 30 -4.41 -13.00 -10.63
C ILE A 30 -5.76 -13.28 -9.97
N VAL A 31 -6.66 -12.29 -9.92
CA VAL A 31 -8.02 -12.47 -9.42
C VAL A 31 -8.79 -13.46 -10.31
N ALA A 32 -8.67 -13.35 -11.63
CA ALA A 32 -9.31 -14.29 -12.56
C ALA A 32 -8.80 -15.73 -12.38
N LEU A 33 -7.48 -15.90 -12.17
CA LEU A 33 -6.89 -17.20 -11.86
C LEU A 33 -7.40 -17.74 -10.51
N GLY A 34 -7.48 -16.90 -9.48
CA GLY A 34 -8.05 -17.27 -8.18
C GLY A 34 -9.53 -17.62 -8.25
N ALA A 35 -10.31 -16.91 -9.07
CA ALA A 35 -11.72 -17.20 -9.30
C ALA A 35 -11.96 -18.56 -9.99
N GLY A 36 -10.93 -19.14 -10.63
CA GLY A 36 -10.98 -20.49 -11.18
C GLY A 36 -11.39 -21.57 -10.17
N GLN A 37 -11.09 -21.37 -8.88
CA GLN A 37 -11.53 -22.26 -7.80
C GLN A 37 -13.05 -22.40 -7.70
N ALA A 38 -13.81 -21.35 -8.00
CA ALA A 38 -15.26 -21.41 -8.05
C ALA A 38 -15.79 -22.23 -9.23
N ALA A 39 -14.99 -22.39 -10.29
CA ALA A 39 -15.26 -23.29 -11.40
C ALA A 39 -14.70 -24.70 -11.16
N GLY A 40 -14.15 -24.99 -9.97
CA GLY A 40 -13.54 -26.27 -9.63
C GLY A 40 -12.15 -26.49 -10.21
N VAL A 41 -11.48 -25.45 -10.70
CA VAL A 41 -10.14 -25.54 -11.30
C VAL A 41 -9.11 -24.82 -10.43
N ASP A 42 -8.12 -25.56 -9.93
CA ASP A 42 -7.04 -25.02 -9.11
C ASP A 42 -5.89 -24.43 -9.94
N LEU A 43 -6.00 -23.14 -10.28
CA LEU A 43 -5.01 -22.44 -11.11
C LEU A 43 -3.87 -21.78 -10.32
N LEU A 44 -3.98 -21.67 -8.99
CA LEU A 44 -2.98 -21.02 -8.12
C LEU A 44 -2.49 -21.94 -6.98
N GLY A 45 -2.84 -23.22 -6.99
CA GLY A 45 -2.44 -24.19 -5.97
C GLY A 45 -0.94 -24.47 -5.90
N TRP A 46 -0.20 -24.19 -6.96
CA TRP A 46 1.27 -24.30 -7.03
C TRP A 46 2.01 -23.10 -6.42
N VAL A 47 1.30 -22.03 -6.05
CA VAL A 47 1.91 -20.84 -5.45
C VAL A 47 2.59 -21.20 -4.13
N ALA A 48 3.79 -20.66 -3.91
CA ALA A 48 4.54 -20.87 -2.68
C ALA A 48 3.80 -20.29 -1.47
N LYS A 49 3.52 -21.15 -0.49
CA LYS A 49 2.98 -20.78 0.81
C LYS A 49 4.09 -20.80 1.85
N TYR A 50 4.29 -19.68 2.52
CA TYR A 50 5.25 -19.52 3.60
C TYR A 50 4.57 -19.84 4.93
N ASN A 51 5.01 -20.91 5.59
CA ASN A 51 4.46 -21.34 6.87
C ASN A 51 5.37 -20.91 8.02
N VAL A 52 4.79 -20.76 9.21
CA VAL A 52 5.59 -20.65 10.42
C VAL A 52 6.39 -21.93 10.62
N TRP A 53 7.69 -21.81 10.93
CA TRP A 53 8.59 -22.97 10.94
C TRP A 53 9.62 -22.94 12.07
N SER A 54 9.92 -24.11 12.62
CA SER A 54 11.11 -24.40 13.45
C SER A 54 12.14 -25.22 12.68
N ASP A 55 11.68 -26.01 11.70
CA ASP A 55 12.50 -26.75 10.73
C ASP A 55 12.38 -26.08 9.35
N ILE A 56 13.52 -25.63 8.83
CA ILE A 56 13.60 -24.89 7.55
C ILE A 56 13.05 -25.70 6.37
N GLY A 57 13.07 -27.04 6.43
CA GLY A 57 12.51 -27.90 5.39
C GLY A 57 10.99 -27.77 5.23
N LYS A 58 10.30 -27.24 6.25
CA LYS A 58 8.83 -27.03 6.26
C LYS A 58 8.43 -25.56 6.10
N ALA A 59 9.42 -24.67 5.94
CA ALA A 59 9.18 -23.24 5.85
C ALA A 59 8.34 -22.85 4.63
N VAL A 60 8.46 -23.61 3.54
CA VAL A 60 7.70 -23.37 2.31
C VAL A 60 7.05 -24.64 1.83
N ALA A 61 5.79 -24.56 1.44
CA ALA A 61 5.04 -25.65 0.85
C ALA A 61 4.21 -25.16 -0.35
N PRO A 62 3.80 -26.05 -1.26
CA PRO A 62 2.74 -25.75 -2.22
C PRO A 62 1.45 -25.39 -1.47
N ASN A 63 0.67 -24.47 -2.03
CA ASN A 63 -0.58 -24.02 -1.43
C ASN A 63 -1.68 -25.12 -1.43
N SER A 64 -1.67 -26.00 -2.42
CA SER A 64 -2.65 -27.07 -2.59
C SER A 64 -2.01 -28.46 -2.63
N LYS A 65 -2.75 -29.47 -2.16
CA LYS A 65 -2.29 -30.87 -2.11
C LYS A 65 -2.08 -31.44 -3.51
N GLU A 66 -2.80 -30.96 -4.51
CA GLU A 66 -2.67 -31.39 -5.92
C GLU A 66 -1.25 -31.11 -6.46
N PHE A 67 -0.59 -30.10 -5.91
CA PHE A 67 0.75 -29.67 -6.31
C PHE A 67 1.85 -30.14 -5.33
N ALA A 68 1.55 -31.11 -4.46
CA ALA A 68 2.51 -31.65 -3.49
C ALA A 68 3.82 -32.14 -4.14
N PHE A 69 3.76 -32.63 -5.38
CA PHE A 69 4.91 -33.13 -6.14
C PHE A 69 5.98 -32.05 -6.42
N LEU A 70 5.63 -30.75 -6.42
CA LEU A 70 6.58 -29.66 -6.62
C LEU A 70 7.46 -29.45 -5.38
N GLY A 71 6.98 -29.83 -4.19
CA GLY A 71 7.61 -29.48 -2.92
C GLY A 71 7.69 -27.96 -2.68
N GLY A 72 8.34 -27.57 -1.58
CA GLY A 72 8.52 -26.15 -1.24
C GLY A 72 9.38 -25.40 -2.25
N PHE A 73 10.52 -25.98 -2.64
CA PHE A 73 11.45 -25.36 -3.57
C PHE A 73 10.86 -25.23 -4.99
N GLY A 74 10.20 -26.28 -5.50
CA GLY A 74 9.56 -26.21 -6.81
C GLY A 74 8.42 -25.18 -6.85
N SER A 75 7.66 -25.03 -5.75
CA SER A 75 6.64 -23.98 -5.64
C SER A 75 7.24 -22.57 -5.63
N MET A 76 8.37 -22.36 -4.93
CA MET A 76 9.11 -21.08 -4.97
C MET A 76 9.60 -20.78 -6.38
N LEU A 77 10.16 -21.78 -7.08
CA LEU A 77 10.65 -21.59 -8.44
C LEU A 77 9.50 -21.32 -9.43
N ALA A 78 8.38 -22.03 -9.32
CA ALA A 78 7.20 -21.78 -10.14
C ALA A 78 6.63 -20.37 -9.90
N THR A 79 6.56 -19.94 -8.64
CA THR A 79 6.13 -18.58 -8.25
C THR A 79 7.08 -17.52 -8.77
N TYR A 80 8.38 -17.74 -8.66
CA TYR A 80 9.39 -16.89 -9.25
C TYR A 80 9.22 -16.75 -10.77
N LEU A 81 9.14 -17.86 -11.50
CA LEU A 81 9.04 -17.85 -12.96
C LEU A 81 7.75 -17.17 -13.43
N PHE A 82 6.63 -17.47 -12.79
CA PHE A 82 5.35 -16.84 -13.09
C PHE A 82 5.41 -15.32 -12.92
N LEU A 83 5.86 -14.86 -11.75
CA LEU A 83 5.95 -13.42 -11.48
C LEU A 83 7.00 -12.73 -12.36
N LEU A 84 8.14 -13.39 -12.62
CA LEU A 84 9.16 -12.87 -13.51
C LEU A 84 8.61 -12.68 -14.93
N ILE A 85 7.89 -13.65 -15.48
CA ILE A 85 7.31 -13.56 -16.84
C ILE A 85 6.32 -12.39 -16.90
N LEU A 86 5.39 -12.33 -15.95
CA LEU A 86 4.35 -11.30 -15.93
C LEU A 86 4.91 -9.88 -15.74
N THR A 87 5.82 -9.71 -14.78
CA THR A 87 6.44 -8.41 -14.52
C THR A 87 7.47 -8.04 -15.60
N THR A 88 8.13 -9.00 -16.24
CA THR A 88 9.01 -8.69 -17.38
C THR A 88 8.21 -8.26 -18.60
N ALA A 89 7.04 -8.87 -18.85
CA ALA A 89 6.14 -8.43 -19.90
C ALA A 89 5.70 -6.99 -19.65
N GLY A 90 5.24 -6.66 -18.44
CA GLY A 90 4.90 -5.28 -18.09
C GLY A 90 6.07 -4.30 -18.23
N ALA A 91 7.26 -4.70 -17.76
CA ALA A 91 8.47 -3.89 -17.85
C ALA A 91 8.88 -3.61 -19.31
N TYR A 92 8.72 -4.58 -20.21
CA TYR A 92 8.96 -4.41 -21.64
C TYR A 92 8.06 -3.34 -22.25
N PHE A 93 6.74 -3.40 -21.99
CA PHE A 93 5.81 -2.40 -22.51
C PHE A 93 5.97 -1.02 -21.87
N MET A 94 6.47 -0.95 -20.64
CA MET A 94 6.86 0.30 -19.98
C MET A 94 8.21 0.86 -20.47
N GLY A 95 8.87 0.22 -21.44
CA GLY A 95 10.15 0.68 -21.99
C GLY A 95 11.37 0.46 -21.08
N SER A 96 11.24 -0.38 -20.05
CA SER A 96 12.37 -0.75 -19.19
C SER A 96 13.29 -1.74 -19.88
N SER A 97 14.59 -1.67 -19.61
CA SER A 97 15.54 -2.62 -20.18
C SER A 97 15.32 -4.03 -19.62
N VAL A 98 14.78 -4.93 -20.44
CA VAL A 98 14.41 -6.31 -20.07
C VAL A 98 15.53 -7.04 -19.34
N LYS A 99 16.77 -7.01 -19.87
CA LYS A 99 17.91 -7.72 -19.25
C LYS A 99 18.20 -7.24 -17.82
N ARG A 100 18.21 -5.92 -17.59
CA ARG A 100 18.46 -5.36 -16.25
C ARG A 100 17.26 -5.55 -15.34
N PHE A 101 16.04 -5.47 -15.88
CA PHE A 101 14.82 -5.72 -15.12
C PHE A 101 14.79 -7.16 -14.62
N VAL A 102 15.03 -8.16 -15.49
CA VAL A 102 15.08 -9.58 -15.12
C VAL A 102 16.13 -9.81 -14.04
N ALA A 103 17.35 -9.31 -14.22
CA ALA A 103 18.43 -9.49 -13.24
C ALA A 103 18.12 -8.82 -11.89
N GLY A 104 17.60 -7.59 -11.92
CA GLY A 104 17.17 -6.87 -10.72
C GLY A 104 16.01 -7.57 -10.02
N PHE A 105 14.95 -7.92 -10.76
CA PHE A 105 13.77 -8.60 -10.24
C PHE A 105 14.13 -9.94 -9.61
N THR A 106 15.05 -10.70 -10.19
CA THR A 106 15.56 -11.95 -9.62
C THR A 106 16.11 -11.73 -8.22
N ILE A 107 16.97 -10.73 -8.04
CA ILE A 107 17.55 -10.40 -6.73
C ILE A 107 16.45 -9.93 -5.77
N LEU A 108 15.58 -9.03 -6.21
CA LEU A 108 14.46 -8.52 -5.41
C LEU A 108 13.57 -9.65 -4.89
N TYR A 109 13.20 -10.58 -5.78
CA TYR A 109 12.35 -11.71 -5.45
C TYR A 109 13.01 -12.60 -4.39
N TRP A 110 14.25 -13.05 -4.62
CA TRP A 110 14.92 -13.96 -3.68
C TRP A 110 15.23 -13.32 -2.34
N VAL A 111 15.57 -12.02 -2.30
CA VAL A 111 15.72 -11.29 -1.04
C VAL A 111 14.37 -11.18 -0.32
N THR A 112 13.29 -10.91 -1.04
CA THR A 112 11.93 -10.85 -0.47
C THR A 112 11.50 -12.21 0.09
N VAL A 113 11.75 -13.29 -0.65
CA VAL A 113 11.48 -14.67 -0.22
C VAL A 113 12.30 -15.03 1.01
N ALA A 114 13.59 -14.68 1.04
CA ALA A 114 14.45 -14.90 2.19
C ALA A 114 13.96 -14.11 3.41
N ALA A 115 13.58 -12.85 3.23
CA ALA A 115 13.02 -12.03 4.30
C ALA A 115 11.70 -12.59 4.84
N ASN A 116 10.79 -13.02 3.96
CA ASN A 116 9.51 -13.64 4.34
C ASN A 116 9.73 -14.97 5.07
N THR A 117 10.63 -15.81 4.58
CA THR A 117 11.01 -17.06 5.22
C THR A 117 11.61 -16.79 6.61
N ALA A 118 12.56 -15.86 6.72
CA ALA A 118 13.15 -15.49 8.02
C ALA A 118 12.10 -14.93 8.98
N GLY A 119 11.21 -14.07 8.50
CA GLY A 119 10.13 -13.47 9.30
C GLY A 119 9.14 -14.50 9.85
N ASN A 120 8.96 -15.63 9.16
CA ASN A 120 8.11 -16.74 9.60
C ASN A 120 8.81 -17.76 10.51
N PHE A 121 10.03 -17.48 10.97
CA PHE A 121 10.67 -18.34 11.97
C PHE A 121 9.81 -18.41 13.25
N ALA A 122 9.70 -19.58 13.87
CA ALA A 122 8.73 -19.82 14.95
C ALA A 122 8.89 -18.86 16.15
N TYR A 123 10.13 -18.53 16.56
CA TYR A 123 10.37 -17.54 17.63
C TYR A 123 9.97 -16.11 17.26
N LEU A 124 9.76 -15.83 15.98
CA LEU A 124 9.33 -14.52 15.49
C LEU A 124 7.82 -14.48 15.23
N ALA A 125 7.27 -15.49 14.56
CA ALA A 125 5.90 -15.46 14.03
C ALA A 125 4.91 -16.42 14.70
N ALA A 126 5.36 -17.39 15.51
CA ALA A 126 4.44 -18.32 16.16
C ALA A 126 3.53 -17.58 17.14
N THR A 127 2.22 -17.64 16.89
CA THR A 127 1.23 -17.13 17.82
C THR A 127 1.17 -18.00 19.08
N PRO A 128 0.71 -17.46 20.22
CA PRO A 128 0.60 -18.18 21.49
C PRO A 128 -0.01 -19.59 21.38
N ASN A 129 -1.09 -19.74 20.61
CA ASN A 129 -1.79 -21.02 20.41
C ASN A 129 -1.01 -22.05 19.59
N ASN A 130 0.10 -21.66 18.97
CA ASN A 130 0.94 -22.54 18.16
C ASN A 130 2.30 -22.80 18.83
N LEU A 131 2.59 -22.20 19.99
CA LEU A 131 3.87 -22.40 20.69
C LEU A 131 4.13 -23.87 21.02
N GLU A 132 3.11 -24.57 21.55
CA GLU A 132 3.17 -26.00 21.84
C GLU A 132 3.44 -26.84 20.58
N LYS A 133 2.83 -26.47 19.44
CA LYS A 133 3.04 -27.17 18.16
C LYS A 133 4.48 -27.09 17.68
N PHE A 134 5.20 -26.04 18.05
CA PHE A 134 6.60 -25.85 17.69
C PHE A 134 7.57 -26.23 18.80
N GLY A 135 7.08 -26.62 19.99
CA GLY A 135 7.91 -26.99 21.14
C GLY A 135 8.74 -25.82 21.69
N ILE A 136 8.28 -24.57 21.52
CA ILE A 136 9.00 -23.37 21.97
C ILE A 136 8.29 -22.73 23.17
N GLY A 137 9.08 -22.21 24.12
CA GLY A 137 8.55 -21.59 25.35
C GLY A 137 8.17 -20.11 25.20
N TRP A 138 8.57 -19.45 24.11
CA TRP A 138 8.27 -18.04 23.85
C TRP A 138 8.34 -17.74 22.34
N SER A 139 7.63 -16.71 21.90
CA SER A 139 7.74 -16.12 20.56
C SER A 139 7.35 -14.64 20.63
N LEU A 140 7.82 -13.84 19.67
CA LEU A 140 7.35 -12.47 19.50
C LEU A 140 5.91 -12.42 18.96
N GLY A 141 5.43 -13.50 18.30
CA GLY A 141 4.08 -13.59 17.74
C GLY A 141 3.81 -12.73 16.50
N LEU A 142 4.83 -12.14 15.91
CA LEU A 142 4.73 -11.13 14.87
C LEU A 142 4.66 -11.81 13.48
N GLY A 143 3.48 -12.31 13.11
CA GLY A 143 3.26 -12.76 11.74
C GLY A 143 3.57 -11.63 10.75
N GLU A 144 4.11 -11.93 9.58
CA GLU A 144 4.46 -10.94 8.53
C GLU A 144 5.65 -10.00 8.85
N LEU A 145 6.49 -10.32 9.86
CA LEU A 145 7.77 -9.62 10.07
C LEU A 145 8.68 -9.63 8.83
N GLY A 146 8.44 -10.55 7.90
CA GLY A 146 9.11 -10.59 6.62
C GLY A 146 9.08 -9.27 5.86
N PHE A 147 7.99 -8.50 5.95
CA PHE A 147 7.90 -7.19 5.30
C PHE A 147 8.81 -6.15 5.95
N VAL A 148 8.90 -6.16 7.29
CA VAL A 148 9.80 -5.27 8.04
C VAL A 148 11.25 -5.61 7.73
N ILE A 149 11.60 -6.91 7.74
CA ILE A 149 12.94 -7.39 7.37
C ILE A 149 13.27 -6.97 5.94
N ALA A 150 12.35 -7.16 4.99
CA ALA A 150 12.53 -6.75 3.60
C ALA A 150 12.79 -5.24 3.48
N LEU A 151 12.02 -4.40 4.18
CA LEU A 151 12.22 -2.96 4.19
C LEU A 151 13.58 -2.55 4.79
N VAL A 152 13.97 -3.13 5.93
CA VAL A 152 15.26 -2.86 6.58
C VAL A 152 16.43 -3.27 5.68
N LEU A 153 16.37 -4.46 5.07
CA LEU A 153 17.37 -4.90 4.10
C LEU A 153 17.46 -3.94 2.90
N GLY A 154 16.31 -3.50 2.38
CA GLY A 154 16.25 -2.46 1.36
C GLY A 154 16.96 -1.18 1.80
N LEU A 155 16.66 -0.66 3.01
CA LEU A 155 17.27 0.55 3.56
C LEU A 155 18.79 0.42 3.69
N ILE A 156 19.28 -0.74 4.16
CA ILE A 156 20.71 -1.03 4.27
C ILE A 156 21.35 -0.97 2.88
N ILE A 157 20.79 -1.66 1.88
CA ILE A 157 21.33 -1.66 0.52
C ILE A 157 21.27 -0.24 -0.09
N GLY A 158 20.15 0.46 0.05
CA GLY A 158 19.92 1.80 -0.47
C GLY A 158 20.91 2.85 0.04
N ASN A 159 21.28 2.77 1.32
CA ASN A 159 22.08 3.79 1.99
C ASN A 159 23.58 3.43 2.16
N PHE A 160 23.93 2.15 2.17
CA PHE A 160 25.32 1.69 2.29
C PHE A 160 25.91 1.17 0.97
N PHE A 161 25.10 0.73 0.02
CA PHE A 161 25.54 0.14 -1.26
C PHE A 161 24.90 0.83 -2.48
N PRO A 162 25.15 2.13 -2.71
CA PRO A 162 24.45 2.94 -3.70
C PRO A 162 24.60 2.43 -5.15
N LYS A 163 25.72 1.78 -5.51
CA LYS A 163 25.91 1.16 -6.82
C LYS A 163 24.96 -0.03 -7.03
N ALA A 164 24.80 -0.87 -6.00
CA ALA A 164 23.84 -1.97 -6.03
C ALA A 164 22.41 -1.45 -6.06
N ALA A 165 22.09 -0.43 -5.25
CA ALA A 165 20.78 0.21 -5.26
C ALA A 165 20.43 0.81 -6.63
N ALA A 166 21.38 1.48 -7.30
CA ALA A 166 21.19 2.01 -8.64
C ALA A 166 20.91 0.91 -9.67
N PHE A 167 21.61 -0.23 -9.60
CA PHE A 167 21.35 -1.38 -10.46
C PHE A 167 19.93 -1.94 -10.23
N LEU A 168 19.59 -2.20 -8.97
CA LEU A 168 18.32 -2.78 -8.55
C LEU A 168 17.12 -1.82 -8.76
N SER A 169 17.35 -0.51 -8.84
CA SER A 169 16.31 0.51 -9.04
C SER A 169 15.49 0.32 -10.32
N THR A 170 16.04 -0.38 -11.33
CA THR A 170 15.32 -0.73 -12.55
C THR A 170 14.10 -1.60 -12.26
N ALA A 171 14.22 -2.52 -11.29
CA ALA A 171 13.16 -3.43 -10.88
C ALA A 171 12.46 -3.01 -9.58
N ALA A 172 13.02 -2.08 -8.81
CA ALA A 172 12.43 -1.59 -7.57
C ALA A 172 11.28 -0.60 -7.85
N LYS A 173 10.10 -1.16 -8.10
CA LYS A 173 8.87 -0.45 -8.47
C LYS A 173 7.83 -0.57 -7.36
N PRO A 174 7.99 0.15 -6.24
CA PRO A 174 7.13 -0.06 -5.06
C PRO A 174 5.66 0.24 -5.34
N GLU A 175 5.37 1.28 -6.12
CA GLU A 175 4.00 1.63 -6.51
C GLU A 175 3.36 0.55 -7.37
N TRP A 176 4.05 0.05 -8.39
CA TRP A 176 3.56 -1.06 -9.20
C TRP A 176 3.15 -2.27 -8.36
N TYR A 177 4.02 -2.69 -7.46
CA TYR A 177 3.81 -3.88 -6.65
C TYR A 177 2.67 -3.69 -5.65
N ILE A 178 2.62 -2.59 -4.92
CA ILE A 178 1.51 -2.37 -3.98
C ILE A 178 0.18 -2.24 -4.70
N LYS A 179 0.11 -1.48 -5.81
CA LYS A 179 -1.13 -1.27 -6.57
C LYS A 179 -1.67 -2.59 -7.11
N THR A 180 -0.79 -3.48 -7.58
CA THR A 180 -1.17 -4.84 -8.00
C THR A 180 -1.77 -5.61 -6.83
N GLY A 181 -1.10 -5.56 -5.66
CA GLY A 181 -1.59 -6.19 -4.45
C GLY A 181 -2.92 -5.64 -3.94
N ILE A 182 -3.18 -4.33 -4.09
CA ILE A 182 -4.46 -3.70 -3.72
C ILE A 182 -5.59 -4.22 -4.61
N VAL A 183 -5.38 -4.32 -5.93
CA VAL A 183 -6.39 -4.87 -6.84
C VAL A 183 -6.74 -6.32 -6.45
N ILE A 184 -5.74 -7.14 -6.11
CA ILE A 184 -5.94 -8.51 -5.61
C ILE A 184 -6.72 -8.50 -4.28
N LEU A 185 -6.37 -7.58 -3.37
CA LEU A 185 -7.02 -7.44 -2.07
C LEU A 185 -8.53 -7.16 -2.19
N GLY A 186 -8.99 -6.53 -3.27
CA GLY A 186 -10.40 -6.32 -3.56
C GLY A 186 -11.24 -7.60 -3.50
N MET A 187 -10.68 -8.72 -3.97
CA MET A 187 -11.37 -10.02 -3.95
C MET A 187 -11.50 -10.54 -2.51
N THR A 188 -10.41 -10.51 -1.74
CA THR A 188 -10.39 -10.93 -0.34
C THR A 188 -11.35 -10.10 0.52
N ILE A 189 -11.36 -8.78 0.33
CA ILE A 189 -12.27 -7.89 1.06
C ILE A 189 -13.72 -8.18 0.68
N ALA A 190 -14.04 -8.34 -0.62
CA ALA A 190 -15.40 -8.65 -1.06
C ALA A 190 -15.93 -9.94 -0.42
N ILE A 191 -15.15 -11.02 -0.42
CA ILE A 191 -15.55 -12.28 0.22
C ILE A 191 -15.79 -12.11 1.73
N LYS A 192 -14.93 -11.37 2.42
CA LYS A 192 -15.13 -11.05 3.85
C LYS A 192 -16.38 -10.20 4.07
N THR A 193 -16.65 -9.23 3.21
CA THR A 193 -17.85 -8.40 3.27
C THR A 193 -19.11 -9.23 3.07
N VAL A 194 -19.12 -10.19 2.14
CA VAL A 194 -20.25 -11.11 1.96
C VAL A 194 -20.44 -11.98 3.22
N GLY A 195 -19.35 -12.51 3.80
CA GLY A 195 -19.41 -13.35 5.00
C GLY A 195 -19.83 -12.62 6.29
N ALA A 196 -19.69 -11.29 6.36
CA ALA A 196 -19.98 -10.49 7.55
C ALA A 196 -20.58 -9.13 7.19
N MET A 197 -21.69 -9.15 6.42
CA MET A 197 -22.27 -7.96 5.77
C MET A 197 -22.65 -6.83 6.73
N GLY A 198 -23.17 -7.13 7.92
CA GLY A 198 -23.54 -6.10 8.91
C GLY A 198 -22.31 -5.34 9.45
N LEU A 199 -21.25 -6.06 9.82
CA LEU A 199 -20.02 -5.45 10.33
C LEU A 199 -19.25 -4.73 9.22
N ALA A 200 -19.09 -5.38 8.06
CA ALA A 200 -18.34 -4.84 6.95
C ALA A 200 -18.98 -3.58 6.34
N SER A 201 -20.31 -3.53 6.21
CA SER A 201 -21.00 -2.32 5.74
C SER A 201 -20.82 -1.14 6.72
N THR A 202 -20.87 -1.41 8.02
CA THR A 202 -20.58 -0.42 9.06
C THR A 202 -19.15 0.10 8.95
N VAL A 203 -18.16 -0.79 8.81
CA VAL A 203 -16.74 -0.44 8.61
C VAL A 203 -16.56 0.44 7.38
N ILE A 204 -17.15 0.06 6.25
CA ILE A 204 -17.03 0.82 4.99
C ILE A 204 -17.67 2.21 5.12
N PHE A 205 -18.91 2.29 5.61
CA PHE A 205 -19.61 3.57 5.75
C PHE A 205 -18.89 4.52 6.69
N ARG A 206 -18.49 4.02 7.87
CA ARG A 206 -17.74 4.82 8.85
C ARG A 206 -16.37 5.24 8.31
N GLY A 207 -15.73 4.41 7.48
CA GLY A 207 -14.53 4.77 6.74
C GLY A 207 -14.73 5.95 5.80
N ILE A 208 -15.83 6.00 5.05
CA ILE A 208 -16.15 7.14 4.18
C ILE A 208 -16.29 8.42 4.99
N CYS A 209 -17.07 8.38 6.09
CA CYS A 209 -17.26 9.54 6.96
C CYS A 209 -15.94 10.02 7.58
N ALA A 210 -15.14 9.09 8.11
CA ALA A 210 -13.82 9.37 8.66
C ALA A 210 -12.91 10.07 7.64
N VAL A 211 -12.94 9.64 6.38
CA VAL A 211 -12.13 10.24 5.31
C VAL A 211 -12.59 11.66 4.98
N VAL A 212 -13.90 11.89 4.86
CA VAL A 212 -14.43 13.24 4.59
C VAL A 212 -14.04 14.21 5.72
N GLU A 213 -14.19 13.80 6.97
CA GLU A 213 -13.85 14.63 8.13
C GLU A 213 -12.35 14.90 8.23
N ALA A 214 -11.54 13.84 8.09
CA ALA A 214 -10.09 13.96 8.10
C ALA A 214 -9.64 14.91 7.00
N TYR A 215 -10.26 14.83 5.83
CA TYR A 215 -9.91 15.64 4.69
C TYR A 215 -10.19 17.14 4.89
N LEU A 216 -11.40 17.48 5.34
CA LEU A 216 -11.82 18.87 5.59
C LEU A 216 -10.94 19.56 6.64
N ILE A 217 -10.35 18.78 7.55
CA ILE A 217 -9.52 19.30 8.63
C ILE A 217 -8.03 19.30 8.25
N TYR A 218 -7.54 18.22 7.63
CA TYR A 218 -6.11 18.04 7.36
C TYR A 218 -5.57 19.09 6.41
N TRP A 219 -6.19 19.23 5.24
CA TRP A 219 -5.62 20.04 4.18
C TRP A 219 -5.52 21.52 4.55
N PRO A 220 -6.59 22.18 5.07
CA PRO A 220 -6.52 23.60 5.43
C PRO A 220 -5.49 23.87 6.53
N VAL A 221 -5.42 23.03 7.56
CA VAL A 221 -4.47 23.22 8.66
C VAL A 221 -3.03 23.09 8.16
N VAL A 222 -2.71 22.05 7.39
CA VAL A 222 -1.35 21.89 6.85
C VAL A 222 -1.00 23.02 5.88
N TYR A 223 -1.95 23.45 5.04
CA TYR A 223 -1.75 24.60 4.16
C TYR A 223 -1.48 25.89 4.96
N ILE A 224 -2.21 26.14 6.03
CA ILE A 224 -1.99 27.29 6.93
C ILE A 224 -0.63 27.18 7.64
N ILE A 225 -0.23 26.00 8.11
CA ILE A 225 1.09 25.76 8.70
C ILE A 225 2.19 26.14 7.70
N ALA A 226 2.10 25.60 6.47
CA ALA A 226 3.06 25.87 5.42
C ALA A 226 3.11 27.36 5.02
N ARG A 227 1.95 28.03 4.89
CA ARG A 227 1.86 29.43 4.45
C ARG A 227 2.18 30.45 5.54
N LYS A 228 1.61 30.29 6.74
CA LYS A 228 1.65 31.32 7.79
C LYS A 228 2.88 31.19 8.66
N PHE A 229 3.22 29.97 9.08
CA PHE A 229 4.34 29.73 9.99
C PHE A 229 5.65 29.55 9.21
N PHE A 230 5.61 28.75 8.14
CA PHE A 230 6.80 28.47 7.33
C PHE A 230 6.88 29.29 6.04
N LYS A 231 6.03 30.31 5.85
CA LYS A 231 6.11 31.30 4.75
C LYS A 231 6.40 30.71 3.36
N PHE A 232 5.91 29.50 3.07
CA PHE A 232 6.02 28.92 1.74
C PHE A 232 5.12 29.69 0.75
N THR A 233 5.50 29.68 -0.53
CA THR A 233 4.65 30.20 -1.59
C THR A 233 3.43 29.28 -1.80
N PRO A 234 2.32 29.77 -2.39
CA PRO A 234 1.18 28.91 -2.74
C PRO A 234 1.60 27.68 -3.57
N GLU A 235 2.56 27.87 -4.48
CA GLU A 235 3.13 26.83 -5.34
C GLU A 235 3.74 25.66 -4.56
N TRP A 236 4.38 25.93 -3.41
CA TRP A 236 4.93 24.88 -2.54
C TRP A 236 3.92 24.38 -1.51
N ALA A 237 3.13 25.27 -0.94
CA ALA A 237 2.24 24.95 0.17
C ALA A 237 1.07 24.05 -0.25
N ALA A 238 0.48 24.24 -1.44
CA ALA A 238 -0.66 23.42 -1.87
C ALA A 238 -0.27 21.97 -2.20
N PRO A 239 0.81 21.68 -2.96
CA PRO A 239 1.28 20.32 -3.16
C PRO A 239 1.76 19.68 -1.85
N MET A 240 2.40 20.44 -0.97
CA MET A 240 2.85 19.97 0.35
C MET A 240 1.67 19.59 1.25
N ALA A 241 0.66 20.45 1.37
CA ALA A 241 -0.56 20.15 2.11
C ALA A 241 -1.27 18.92 1.53
N SER A 242 -1.36 18.82 0.21
CA SER A 242 -1.96 17.65 -0.43
C SER A 242 -1.17 16.37 -0.15
N GLY A 243 0.16 16.43 -0.21
CA GLY A 243 1.01 15.28 0.10
C GLY A 243 0.87 14.83 1.56
N ILE A 244 0.99 15.75 2.51
CA ILE A 244 0.90 15.45 3.95
C ILE A 244 -0.50 15.05 4.37
N SER A 245 -1.55 15.55 3.72
CA SER A 245 -2.93 15.33 4.16
C SER A 245 -3.60 14.12 3.50
N ILE A 246 -3.22 13.74 2.28
CA ILE A 246 -3.96 12.79 1.46
C ILE A 246 -3.20 11.45 1.37
N CYS A 247 -2.65 11.12 0.20
CA CYS A 247 -1.95 9.87 -0.05
C CYS A 247 -0.43 10.01 -0.16
N GLY A 248 0.13 11.20 0.10
CA GLY A 248 1.55 11.43 -0.08
C GLY A 248 1.92 11.81 -1.50
N VAL A 249 2.77 10.98 -2.12
CA VAL A 249 3.44 11.27 -3.41
C VAL A 249 2.44 11.61 -4.50
N ALA A 250 1.45 10.74 -4.73
CA ALA A 250 0.48 10.93 -5.81
C ALA A 250 -0.36 12.21 -5.61
N ALA A 251 -0.73 12.56 -4.39
CA ALA A 251 -1.44 13.80 -4.10
C ALA A 251 -0.57 15.05 -4.30
N ALA A 252 0.71 14.99 -3.92
CA ALA A 252 1.65 16.10 -4.17
C ALA A 252 1.84 16.33 -5.68
N ILE A 253 1.98 15.25 -6.46
CA ILE A 253 2.11 15.31 -7.93
C ILE A 253 0.82 15.79 -8.58
N ALA A 254 -0.34 15.25 -8.19
CA ALA A 254 -1.65 15.61 -8.74
C ALA A 254 -1.96 17.09 -8.48
N THR A 255 -1.74 17.56 -7.26
CA THR A 255 -1.92 18.97 -6.91
C THR A 255 -0.89 19.85 -7.60
N GLY A 256 0.38 19.47 -7.62
CA GLY A 256 1.42 20.20 -8.36
C GLY A 256 1.07 20.38 -9.82
N SER A 257 0.54 19.34 -10.46
CA SER A 257 0.07 19.37 -11.83
C SER A 257 -1.21 20.20 -12.00
N ALA A 258 -2.09 20.25 -10.98
CA ALA A 258 -3.37 20.98 -11.04
C ALA A 258 -3.15 22.49 -10.96
N ILE A 259 -2.20 22.91 -10.13
CA ILE A 259 -1.83 24.32 -9.95
C ILE A 259 -0.68 24.75 -10.88
N ARG A 260 -0.17 23.84 -11.72
CA ARG A 260 0.98 24.04 -12.62
C ARG A 260 2.25 24.51 -11.89
N ALA A 261 2.54 23.89 -10.76
CA ALA A 261 3.80 24.08 -10.05
C ALA A 261 4.98 23.58 -10.89
N ARG A 262 6.16 24.17 -10.68
CA ARG A 262 7.40 23.66 -11.29
C ARG A 262 7.61 22.22 -10.88
N ALA A 263 8.04 21.37 -11.82
CA ALA A 263 8.23 19.93 -11.61
C ALA A 263 9.16 19.57 -10.44
N ILE A 264 10.09 20.47 -10.09
CA ILE A 264 10.97 20.30 -8.93
C ILE A 264 10.18 20.21 -7.61
N VAL A 265 9.06 20.93 -7.49
CA VAL A 265 8.25 20.98 -6.27
C VAL A 265 7.69 19.61 -5.89
N PRO A 266 6.86 18.94 -6.72
CA PRO A 266 6.35 17.62 -6.39
C PRO A 266 7.46 16.57 -6.32
N THR A 267 8.53 16.69 -7.11
CA THR A 267 9.67 15.75 -7.06
C THR A 267 10.38 15.77 -5.71
N VAL A 268 10.67 16.97 -5.19
CA VAL A 268 11.31 17.17 -3.89
C VAL A 268 10.39 16.69 -2.76
N LEU A 269 9.10 17.07 -2.80
CA LEU A 269 8.13 16.61 -1.81
C LEU A 269 8.01 15.09 -1.78
N SER A 270 7.97 14.45 -2.95
CA SER A 270 7.88 12.99 -3.05
C SER A 270 9.05 12.29 -2.39
N SER A 271 10.26 12.83 -2.57
CA SER A 271 11.47 12.30 -1.93
C SER A 271 11.40 12.39 -0.40
N VAL A 272 10.89 13.51 0.14
CA VAL A 272 10.74 13.69 1.60
C VAL A 272 9.65 12.77 2.14
N ILE A 273 8.49 12.71 1.49
CA ILE A 273 7.35 11.87 1.87
C ILE A 273 7.78 10.41 2.03
N ILE A 274 8.50 9.85 1.05
CA ILE A 274 8.92 8.44 1.08
C ILE A 274 9.76 8.12 2.31
N VAL A 275 10.62 9.05 2.75
CA VAL A 275 11.43 8.82 3.96
C VAL A 275 10.57 8.82 5.22
N PHE A 276 9.64 9.77 5.35
CA PHE A 276 8.72 9.77 6.49
C PHE A 276 7.80 8.54 6.48
N VAL A 277 7.34 8.09 5.31
CA VAL A 277 6.56 6.86 5.17
C VAL A 277 7.32 5.65 5.69
N ALA A 278 8.62 5.54 5.40
CA ALA A 278 9.45 4.46 5.94
C ALA A 278 9.50 4.53 7.48
N VAL A 279 9.60 5.73 8.06
CA VAL A 279 9.57 5.94 9.52
C VAL A 279 8.20 5.59 10.12
N GLU A 280 7.12 6.09 9.52
CA GLU A 280 5.74 5.83 9.90
C GLU A 280 5.45 4.32 9.91
N LEU A 281 5.85 3.61 8.86
CA LEU A 281 5.68 2.16 8.72
C LEU A 281 6.48 1.38 9.76
N LEU A 282 7.71 1.81 10.06
CA LEU A 282 8.55 1.13 11.04
C LEU A 282 8.11 1.35 12.49
N ILE A 283 7.43 2.46 12.79
CA ILE A 283 7.15 2.88 14.17
C ILE A 283 5.66 2.76 14.52
N LEU A 284 4.76 3.26 13.67
CA LEU A 284 3.34 3.40 14.03
C LEU A 284 2.62 2.07 14.32
N PRO A 285 2.87 0.95 13.59
CA PRO A 285 2.21 -0.32 13.91
C PRO A 285 2.49 -0.81 15.34
N TRP A 286 3.70 -0.56 15.84
CA TRP A 286 4.09 -0.91 17.21
C TRP A 286 3.40 -0.04 18.24
N ILE A 287 3.35 1.28 18.00
CA ILE A 287 2.58 2.20 18.84
C ILE A 287 1.11 1.78 18.87
N ALA A 288 0.55 1.46 17.70
CA ALA A 288 -0.84 1.02 17.57
C ALA A 288 -1.12 -0.25 18.38
N THR A 289 -0.22 -1.22 18.34
CA THR A 289 -0.35 -2.48 19.09
C THR A 289 -0.20 -2.28 20.60
N THR A 290 0.68 -1.37 21.03
CA THR A 290 0.88 -1.12 22.46
C THR A 290 -0.34 -0.47 23.09
N PHE A 291 -0.94 0.54 22.43
CA PHE A 291 -1.99 1.37 23.03
C PHE A 291 -3.42 1.05 22.56
N PHE A 292 -3.59 0.38 21.42
CA PHE A 292 -4.91 0.17 20.78
C PHE A 292 -5.15 -1.29 20.39
N ALA A 293 -4.52 -2.24 21.08
CA ALA A 293 -4.81 -3.67 20.87
C ALA A 293 -6.27 -4.03 21.21
N ASP A 294 -6.90 -3.27 22.12
CA ASP A 294 -8.31 -3.44 22.51
C ASP A 294 -9.29 -2.86 21.48
N ASP A 295 -8.80 -2.02 20.55
CA ASP A 295 -9.58 -1.41 19.48
C ASP A 295 -8.94 -1.66 18.10
N PRO A 296 -8.97 -2.92 17.59
CA PRO A 296 -8.24 -3.31 16.38
C PRO A 296 -8.61 -2.51 15.13
N LEU A 297 -9.87 -2.07 15.02
CA LEU A 297 -10.35 -1.30 13.86
C LEU A 297 -9.95 0.18 13.98
N VAL A 298 -9.86 0.74 15.18
CA VAL A 298 -9.28 2.08 15.40
C VAL A 298 -7.82 2.08 14.98
N ALA A 299 -7.05 1.06 15.42
CA ALA A 299 -5.66 0.90 15.04
C ALA A 299 -5.48 0.79 13.51
N GLY A 300 -6.33 0.00 12.84
CA GLY A 300 -6.32 -0.15 11.38
C GLY A 300 -6.67 1.14 10.65
N ALA A 301 -7.80 1.76 10.99
CA ALA A 301 -8.22 3.02 10.40
C ALA A 301 -7.17 4.13 10.61
N TRP A 302 -6.51 4.15 11.77
CA TRP A 302 -5.45 5.11 12.07
C TRP A 302 -4.26 4.93 11.11
N MET A 303 -3.84 3.70 10.81
CA MET A 303 -2.80 3.46 9.79
C MET A 303 -3.22 4.00 8.42
N GLY A 304 -4.47 3.77 8.03
CA GLY A 304 -5.04 4.27 6.77
C GLY A 304 -5.06 5.80 6.67
N LEU A 305 -5.43 6.49 7.75
CA LEU A 305 -5.55 7.94 7.82
C LEU A 305 -4.21 8.65 8.04
N ALA A 306 -3.30 8.05 8.81
CA ALA A 306 -2.06 8.68 9.24
C ALA A 306 -0.89 8.47 8.29
N VAL A 307 -0.75 7.27 7.69
CA VAL A 307 0.43 6.93 6.89
C VAL A 307 0.29 7.46 5.46
N LYS A 308 1.26 8.26 5.01
CA LYS A 308 1.14 9.07 3.78
C LYS A 308 1.78 8.43 2.56
N SER A 309 1.39 7.18 2.32
CA SER A 309 1.63 6.42 1.09
C SER A 309 0.63 5.28 1.00
N ASP A 310 0.19 4.91 -0.20
CA ASP A 310 -0.68 3.75 -0.42
C ASP A 310 0.06 2.48 -0.01
N GLY A 311 1.31 2.36 -0.48
CA GLY A 311 2.29 1.39 -0.01
C GLY A 311 2.37 1.34 1.50
N GLY A 312 2.71 2.48 2.10
CA GLY A 312 2.95 2.59 3.54
C GLY A 312 1.72 2.31 4.42
N ALA A 313 0.55 2.82 4.06
CA ALA A 313 -0.64 2.72 4.91
C ALA A 313 -1.20 1.31 4.96
N ILE A 314 -1.27 0.67 3.80
CA ILE A 314 -1.73 -0.72 3.68
C ILE A 314 -0.71 -1.65 4.31
N ALA A 315 0.57 -1.38 4.12
CA ALA A 315 1.68 -2.05 4.80
C ALA A 315 1.56 -1.99 6.32
N SER A 316 1.44 -0.79 6.86
CA SER A 316 1.26 -0.55 8.29
C SER A 316 -0.01 -1.24 8.79
N GLY A 317 -1.12 -1.17 8.04
CA GLY A 317 -2.35 -1.89 8.39
C GLY A 317 -2.18 -3.41 8.44
N ALA A 318 -1.40 -4.00 7.52
CA ALA A 318 -1.12 -5.44 7.51
C ALA A 318 -0.23 -5.86 8.69
N ILE A 319 0.80 -5.06 9.00
CA ILE A 319 1.65 -5.28 10.18
C ILE A 319 0.80 -5.16 11.44
N THR A 320 0.05 -4.06 11.61
CA THR A 320 -0.83 -3.83 12.76
C THR A 320 -1.87 -4.93 12.94
N ASP A 321 -2.48 -5.43 11.86
CA ASP A 321 -3.41 -6.57 11.90
C ASP A 321 -2.77 -7.80 12.54
N SER A 322 -1.56 -8.15 12.08
CA SER A 322 -0.83 -9.29 12.60
C SER A 322 -0.42 -9.11 14.06
N LEU A 323 0.16 -7.94 14.39
CA LEU A 323 0.62 -7.59 15.73
C LEU A 323 -0.52 -7.63 16.77
N ILE A 324 -1.67 -7.03 16.43
CA ILE A 324 -2.82 -6.98 17.33
C ILE A 324 -3.44 -8.37 17.48
N ARG A 325 -3.57 -9.17 16.42
CA ARG A 325 -4.08 -10.54 16.54
C ARG A 325 -3.20 -11.39 17.45
N ALA A 326 -1.88 -11.25 17.33
CA ALA A 326 -0.93 -11.97 18.18
C ALA A 326 -1.05 -11.58 19.65
N LYS A 327 -1.09 -10.27 19.93
CA LYS A 327 -1.25 -9.74 21.28
C LYS A 327 -2.61 -10.10 21.89
N ALA A 328 -3.69 -9.96 21.14
CA ALA A 328 -5.03 -10.29 21.62
C ALA A 328 -5.18 -11.76 21.98
N LEU A 329 -4.51 -12.64 21.23
CA LEU A 329 -4.46 -14.05 21.56
C LEU A 329 -3.62 -14.33 22.82
N ALA A 330 -2.50 -13.62 22.98
CA ALA A 330 -1.55 -13.83 24.08
C ALA A 330 -2.08 -13.33 25.42
N GLU A 331 -2.66 -12.13 25.42
CA GLU A 331 -3.03 -11.41 26.63
C GLU A 331 -4.52 -11.55 26.96
N TYR A 332 -5.39 -11.63 25.95
CA TYR A 332 -6.84 -11.66 26.13
C TYR A 332 -7.48 -13.02 25.81
N GLY A 333 -6.71 -13.96 25.22
CA GLY A 333 -7.23 -15.26 24.77
C GLY A 333 -8.21 -15.17 23.59
N VAL A 334 -8.25 -14.03 22.88
CA VAL A 334 -9.21 -13.78 21.79
C VAL A 334 -8.56 -14.02 20.43
N ASN A 335 -9.13 -14.94 19.65
CA ASN A 335 -8.64 -15.27 18.30
C ASN A 335 -9.39 -14.49 17.21
N TYR A 336 -8.99 -13.24 16.98
CA TYR A 336 -9.59 -12.41 15.93
C TYR A 336 -9.32 -12.96 14.51
N GLN A 337 -10.32 -12.85 13.65
CA GLN A 337 -10.22 -13.21 12.23
C GLN A 337 -9.22 -12.29 11.51
N GLU A 338 -8.36 -12.88 10.69
CA GLU A 338 -7.32 -12.17 9.94
C GLU A 338 -7.89 -11.10 8.99
N GLY A 339 -7.21 -9.96 8.94
CA GLY A 339 -7.34 -8.94 7.89
C GLY A 339 -8.50 -7.96 8.05
N TRP A 340 -9.16 -7.90 9.21
CA TRP A 340 -10.16 -6.87 9.52
C TRP A 340 -9.52 -5.53 9.87
N THR A 341 -8.39 -5.53 10.59
CA THR A 341 -7.60 -4.33 10.84
C THR A 341 -6.99 -3.82 9.54
N LEU A 342 -6.49 -4.73 8.69
CA LEU A 342 -6.06 -4.39 7.32
C LEU A 342 -7.22 -3.84 6.48
N MET A 343 -8.43 -4.40 6.62
CA MET A 343 -9.61 -3.90 5.91
C MET A 343 -9.94 -2.46 6.32
N ALA A 344 -9.92 -2.13 7.61
CA ALA A 344 -10.14 -0.76 8.08
C ALA A 344 -9.09 0.22 7.51
N ALA A 345 -7.80 -0.16 7.55
CA ALA A 345 -6.72 0.62 6.95
C ALA A 345 -6.92 0.83 5.44
N THR A 346 -7.25 -0.25 4.74
CA THR A 346 -7.47 -0.25 3.28
C THR A 346 -8.65 0.59 2.88
N THR A 347 -9.76 0.45 3.60
CA THR A 347 -10.99 1.21 3.37
C THR A 347 -10.71 2.70 3.52
N ALA A 348 -10.14 3.12 4.65
CA ALA A 348 -9.78 4.52 4.87
C ALA A 348 -8.85 5.05 3.76
N LYS A 349 -7.87 4.24 3.33
CA LYS A 349 -6.90 4.66 2.32
C LYS A 349 -7.48 4.76 0.90
N VAL A 350 -8.21 3.73 0.48
CA VAL A 350 -8.86 3.68 -0.84
C VAL A 350 -9.81 4.86 -1.04
N PHE A 351 -10.59 5.21 -0.01
CA PHE A 351 -11.46 6.39 -0.10
C PHE A 351 -10.66 7.69 -0.17
N ILE A 352 -9.56 7.83 0.58
CA ILE A 352 -8.64 8.98 0.45
C ILE A 352 -8.19 9.14 -1.01
N ASP A 353 -7.90 8.04 -1.71
CA ASP A 353 -7.42 8.07 -3.09
C ASP A 353 -8.50 8.53 -4.08
N VAL A 354 -9.78 8.19 -3.83
CA VAL A 354 -10.93 8.73 -4.58
C VAL A 354 -10.97 10.25 -4.47
N PHE A 355 -10.76 10.79 -3.26
CA PHE A 355 -10.82 12.23 -3.00
C PHE A 355 -9.71 13.03 -3.69
N ILE A 356 -8.55 12.43 -4.03
CA ILE A 356 -7.47 13.11 -4.78
C ILE A 356 -8.01 13.68 -6.10
N GLY A 357 -8.79 12.88 -6.84
CA GLY A 357 -9.29 13.27 -8.16
C GLY A 357 -10.25 14.47 -8.08
N ILE A 358 -11.16 14.44 -7.10
CA ILE A 358 -12.08 15.54 -6.81
C ILE A 358 -11.30 16.79 -6.41
N TRP A 359 -10.30 16.63 -5.53
CA TRP A 359 -9.54 17.77 -5.04
C TRP A 359 -8.63 18.41 -6.08
N ALA A 360 -7.96 17.60 -6.91
CA ALA A 360 -7.16 18.11 -8.00
C ALA A 360 -8.01 18.97 -8.96
N PHE A 361 -9.27 18.58 -9.20
CA PHE A 361 -10.22 19.39 -9.96
C PHE A 361 -10.58 20.70 -9.24
N VAL A 362 -10.95 20.64 -7.95
CA VAL A 362 -11.27 21.84 -7.15
C VAL A 362 -10.09 22.82 -7.15
N LEU A 363 -8.87 22.35 -6.89
CA LEU A 363 -7.69 23.20 -6.89
C LEU A 363 -7.38 23.76 -8.28
N ALA A 364 -7.56 23.00 -9.35
CA ALA A 364 -7.38 23.50 -10.71
C ALA A 364 -8.37 24.64 -11.02
N VAL A 365 -9.63 24.51 -10.62
CA VAL A 365 -10.65 25.57 -10.77
C VAL A 365 -10.26 26.78 -9.93
N VAL A 366 -9.96 26.60 -8.64
CA VAL A 366 -9.58 27.69 -7.73
C VAL A 366 -8.35 28.45 -8.25
N TRP A 367 -7.29 27.74 -8.68
CA TRP A 367 -6.09 28.39 -9.20
C TRP A 367 -6.34 29.12 -10.52
N SER A 368 -7.21 28.59 -11.38
CA SER A 368 -7.56 29.24 -12.65
C SER A 368 -8.44 30.48 -12.44
N VAL A 369 -9.40 30.43 -11.51
CA VAL A 369 -10.35 31.52 -11.25
C VAL A 369 -9.70 32.64 -10.45
N TYR A 370 -8.96 32.30 -9.38
CA TYR A 370 -8.39 33.28 -8.45
C TYR A 370 -6.94 33.69 -8.80
N GLN A 371 -6.37 33.16 -9.89
CA GLN A 371 -5.04 33.52 -10.42
C GLN A 371 -3.92 33.53 -9.36
N ILE A 372 -3.94 32.55 -8.45
CA ILE A 372 -3.05 32.50 -7.29
C ILE A 372 -1.60 32.27 -7.74
N GLY A 373 -0.73 33.26 -7.52
CA GLY A 373 0.72 33.13 -7.76
C GLY A 373 1.19 33.50 -9.17
N THR A 374 0.29 33.90 -10.07
CA THR A 374 0.65 34.51 -11.37
C THR A 374 0.84 36.02 -11.23
N LYS A 375 1.96 36.57 -11.74
CA LYS A 375 1.97 37.97 -12.19
C LYS A 375 0.94 38.07 -13.32
N ARG A 376 -0.01 39.02 -13.23
CA ARG A 376 -1.07 39.27 -14.23
C ARG A 376 -0.52 39.07 -15.66
N SER A 377 -0.87 37.96 -16.28
CA SER A 377 -0.70 37.75 -17.73
C SER A 377 -2.11 37.54 -18.26
N GLU A 378 -2.57 38.56 -18.99
CA GLU A 378 -3.91 38.65 -19.54
C GLU A 378 -4.21 37.48 -20.50
N GLY A 379 -5.43 36.95 -20.44
CA GLY A 379 -6.08 36.40 -21.63
C GLY A 379 -6.13 34.87 -21.82
N LYS A 380 -5.64 34.02 -20.92
CA LYS A 380 -5.88 32.56 -21.04
C LYS A 380 -6.80 32.04 -19.94
N SER A 381 -8.11 32.02 -20.24
CA SER A 381 -9.10 31.24 -19.49
C SER A 381 -8.86 29.76 -19.81
N TYR A 382 -8.45 28.98 -18.81
CA TYR A 382 -8.10 27.57 -19.00
C TYR A 382 -9.29 26.68 -18.59
N LYS A 383 -9.86 25.97 -19.56
CA LYS A 383 -10.86 24.92 -19.30
C LYS A 383 -10.15 23.65 -18.83
N VAL A 384 -10.45 23.20 -17.61
CA VAL A 384 -10.04 21.87 -17.12
C VAL A 384 -10.85 20.83 -17.89
N SER A 385 -10.19 19.95 -18.65
CA SER A 385 -10.91 18.92 -19.42
C SER A 385 -11.23 17.71 -18.54
N PHE A 386 -12.41 17.10 -18.70
CA PHE A 386 -12.76 15.83 -18.05
C PHE A 386 -11.74 14.72 -18.35
N ARG A 387 -11.11 14.76 -19.53
CA ARG A 387 -10.03 13.85 -19.91
C ARG A 387 -8.79 14.01 -19.02
N GLU A 388 -8.49 15.22 -18.56
CA GLU A 388 -7.36 15.49 -17.67
C GLU A 388 -7.62 14.98 -16.24
N ILE A 389 -8.87 15.06 -15.76
CA ILE A 389 -9.27 14.46 -14.48
C ILE A 389 -9.18 12.93 -14.60
N GLY A 390 -9.71 12.38 -15.69
CA GLY A 390 -9.62 10.97 -16.03
C GLY A 390 -8.17 10.51 -16.05
N ASP A 391 -7.26 11.17 -16.76
CA ASP A 391 -5.84 10.78 -16.85
C ASP A 391 -5.13 10.76 -15.48
N ARG A 392 -5.56 11.60 -14.53
CA ARG A 392 -4.96 11.71 -13.19
C ARG A 392 -5.61 10.82 -12.13
N PHE A 393 -6.81 10.29 -12.39
CA PHE A 393 -7.50 9.42 -11.46
C PHE A 393 -6.75 8.08 -11.31
N PRO A 394 -6.46 7.61 -10.08
CA PRO A 394 -5.72 6.37 -9.85
C PRO A 394 -6.41 5.17 -10.52
N LYS A 395 -5.69 4.45 -11.40
CA LYS A 395 -6.25 3.33 -12.17
C LYS A 395 -6.39 2.07 -11.34
N PHE A 396 -5.44 1.81 -10.44
CA PHE A 396 -5.54 0.69 -9.51
C PHE A 396 -6.84 0.72 -8.68
N LEU A 397 -7.37 1.90 -8.37
CA LEU A 397 -8.63 2.08 -7.67
C LEU A 397 -9.83 1.59 -8.50
N ILE A 398 -9.83 1.83 -9.81
CA ILE A 398 -10.84 1.26 -10.73
C ILE A 398 -10.74 -0.26 -10.69
N GLY A 399 -9.52 -0.80 -10.77
CA GLY A 399 -9.27 -2.24 -10.66
C GLY A 399 -9.82 -2.83 -9.36
N PHE A 400 -9.52 -2.19 -8.22
CA PHE A 400 -10.04 -2.58 -6.90
C PHE A 400 -11.56 -2.55 -6.87
N LEU A 401 -12.22 -1.48 -7.32
CA LEU A 401 -13.67 -1.34 -7.30
C LEU A 401 -14.36 -2.34 -8.23
N VAL A 402 -13.78 -2.62 -9.40
CA VAL A 402 -14.27 -3.64 -10.34
C VAL A 402 -14.19 -5.03 -9.73
N VAL A 403 -13.04 -5.39 -9.15
CA VAL A 403 -12.85 -6.68 -8.48
C VAL A 403 -13.78 -6.80 -7.28
N PHE A 404 -13.77 -5.80 -6.38
CA PHE A 404 -14.58 -5.81 -5.17
C PHE A 404 -16.07 -5.89 -5.52
N GLY A 405 -16.56 -5.00 -6.38
CA GLY A 405 -17.96 -4.96 -6.78
C GLY A 405 -18.40 -6.21 -7.52
N GLY A 406 -17.57 -6.72 -8.44
CA GLY A 406 -17.87 -7.95 -9.18
C GLY A 406 -17.95 -9.18 -8.28
N VAL A 407 -16.96 -9.38 -7.41
CA VAL A 407 -16.93 -10.52 -6.47
C VAL A 407 -18.02 -10.38 -5.40
N PHE A 408 -18.29 -9.17 -4.93
CA PHE A 408 -19.36 -8.90 -3.97
C PHE A 408 -20.73 -9.22 -4.57
N LEU A 409 -21.04 -8.69 -5.76
CA LEU A 409 -22.30 -8.97 -6.45
C LEU A 409 -22.48 -10.47 -6.73
N TRP A 410 -21.39 -11.15 -7.10
CA TRP A 410 -21.41 -12.59 -7.30
C TRP A 410 -21.66 -13.37 -6.00
N GLY A 411 -21.02 -12.97 -4.90
CA GLY A 411 -21.17 -13.63 -3.61
C GLY A 411 -22.56 -13.45 -2.99
N ILE A 412 -23.23 -12.30 -3.20
CA ILE A 412 -24.61 -12.10 -2.73
C ILE A 412 -25.65 -12.80 -3.61
N THR A 413 -25.35 -12.99 -4.91
CA THR A 413 -26.27 -13.66 -5.84
C THR A 413 -26.13 -15.17 -5.80
N ASN A 414 -24.95 -15.69 -5.47
CA ASN A 414 -24.69 -17.12 -5.35
C ASN A 414 -23.90 -17.45 -4.07
N PRO A 415 -24.59 -17.62 -2.92
CA PRO A 415 -23.95 -17.91 -1.64
C PRO A 415 -23.14 -19.22 -1.62
N ASP A 416 -23.52 -20.22 -2.41
CA ASP A 416 -22.86 -21.54 -2.43
C ASP A 416 -21.43 -21.45 -2.96
N ILE A 417 -21.14 -20.47 -3.81
CA ILE A 417 -19.82 -20.25 -4.41
C ILE A 417 -18.87 -19.53 -3.44
N VAL A 418 -19.37 -18.84 -2.42
CA VAL A 418 -18.55 -17.99 -1.52
C VAL A 418 -17.41 -18.79 -0.86
N LYS A 419 -17.63 -20.07 -0.54
CA LYS A 419 -16.59 -20.94 0.02
C LYS A 419 -15.47 -21.22 -0.99
N ALA A 420 -15.82 -21.57 -2.22
CA ALA A 420 -14.85 -21.86 -3.28
C ALA A 420 -14.12 -20.58 -3.73
N ALA A 421 -14.84 -19.48 -3.91
CA ALA A 421 -14.27 -18.17 -4.18
C ALA A 421 -13.38 -17.68 -3.03
N GLY A 422 -13.72 -18.00 -1.78
CA GLY A 422 -12.89 -17.73 -0.60
C GLY A 422 -11.59 -18.53 -0.59
N ALA A 423 -11.60 -19.79 -1.01
CA ALA A 423 -10.38 -20.57 -1.21
C ALA A 423 -9.49 -19.92 -2.28
N GLY A 424 -10.07 -19.56 -3.43
CA GLY A 424 -9.42 -18.82 -4.52
C GLY A 424 -8.82 -17.49 -4.09
N ALA A 425 -9.57 -16.70 -3.32
CA ALA A 425 -9.10 -15.45 -2.73
C ALA A 425 -7.91 -15.69 -1.80
N GLY A 426 -7.92 -16.77 -1.02
CA GLY A 426 -6.78 -17.20 -0.19
C GLY A 426 -5.53 -17.50 -1.02
N GLN A 427 -5.67 -18.17 -2.17
CA GLN A 427 -4.53 -18.45 -3.06
C GLN A 427 -3.97 -17.16 -3.67
N ALA A 428 -4.85 -16.27 -4.16
CA ALA A 428 -4.46 -14.97 -4.69
C ALA A 428 -3.79 -14.09 -3.62
N ASN A 429 -4.24 -14.21 -2.36
CA ASN A 429 -3.67 -13.49 -1.21
C ASN A 429 -2.19 -13.84 -0.96
N LEU A 430 -1.74 -15.05 -1.30
CA LEU A 430 -0.31 -15.41 -1.21
C LEU A 430 0.54 -14.59 -2.18
N LEU A 431 0.08 -14.43 -3.42
CA LEU A 431 0.75 -13.58 -4.40
C LEU A 431 0.71 -12.11 -3.97
N ARG A 432 -0.41 -11.65 -3.40
CA ARG A 432 -0.50 -10.30 -2.80
C ARG A 432 0.59 -10.09 -1.74
N SER A 433 0.77 -11.03 -0.80
CA SER A 433 1.81 -10.92 0.22
C SER A 433 3.22 -10.85 -0.39
N ILE A 434 3.50 -11.56 -1.49
CA ILE A 434 4.76 -11.44 -2.22
C ILE A 434 4.92 -10.04 -2.84
N PHE A 435 3.89 -9.52 -3.50
CA PHE A 435 3.90 -8.14 -4.03
C PHE A 435 4.11 -7.10 -2.93
N PHE A 436 3.53 -7.32 -1.75
CA PHE A 436 3.78 -6.46 -0.59
C PHE A 436 5.25 -6.57 -0.18
N GLY A 437 5.80 -7.76 0.00
CA GLY A 437 7.24 -7.92 0.29
C GLY A 437 8.16 -7.22 -0.72
N LEU A 438 7.87 -7.37 -2.03
CA LEU A 438 8.59 -6.69 -3.11
C LEU A 438 8.48 -5.17 -3.00
N CYS A 439 7.28 -4.66 -2.69
CA CYS A 439 7.05 -3.25 -2.45
C CYS A 439 7.91 -2.74 -1.29
N PHE A 440 7.90 -3.42 -0.15
CA PHE A 440 8.62 -2.97 1.05
C PHE A 440 10.13 -2.98 0.85
N PHE A 441 10.68 -4.04 0.25
CA PHE A 441 12.08 -4.06 -0.13
C PHE A 441 12.41 -2.90 -1.08
N SER A 442 11.55 -2.65 -2.07
CA SER A 442 11.72 -1.55 -3.03
C SER A 442 11.66 -0.18 -2.36
N ILE A 443 10.73 0.04 -1.42
CA ILE A 443 10.64 1.27 -0.60
C ILE A 443 11.95 1.48 0.14
N GLY A 444 12.44 0.46 0.86
CA GLY A 444 13.71 0.57 1.59
C GLY A 444 14.88 0.91 0.65
N LEU A 445 14.96 0.22 -0.49
CA LEU A 445 16.04 0.38 -1.47
C LEU A 445 16.12 1.79 -2.05
N ILE A 446 14.98 2.40 -2.38
CA ILE A 446 14.93 3.75 -2.99
C ILE A 446 14.95 4.87 -1.94
N THR A 447 14.73 4.54 -0.66
CA THR A 447 14.73 5.51 0.44
C THR A 447 16.16 5.95 0.73
N ASN A 448 16.46 7.21 0.47
CA ASN A 448 17.74 7.82 0.75
C ASN A 448 17.63 8.78 1.93
N VAL A 449 18.03 8.33 3.11
CA VAL A 449 17.92 9.10 4.36
C VAL A 449 18.89 10.29 4.35
N ARG A 450 20.03 10.19 3.66
CA ARG A 450 21.00 11.29 3.55
C ARG A 450 20.41 12.50 2.84
N LYS A 451 19.44 12.31 1.93
CA LYS A 451 18.75 13.42 1.28
C LYS A 451 17.98 14.30 2.26
N LEU A 452 17.50 13.80 3.41
CA LEU A 452 16.82 14.64 4.40
C LEU A 452 17.73 15.74 4.97
N TRP A 453 19.05 15.50 4.97
CA TRP A 453 20.06 16.38 5.53
C TRP A 453 20.75 17.25 4.47
N ALA A 454 20.31 17.21 3.21
CA ALA A 454 20.86 18.07 2.18
C ALA A 454 20.44 19.53 2.41
N GLU A 455 21.37 20.44 2.12
CA GLU A 455 21.16 21.88 2.31
C GLU A 455 19.88 22.37 1.59
N GLY A 456 19.09 23.19 2.30
CA GLY A 456 17.83 23.74 1.78
C GLY A 456 16.57 22.89 2.00
N LEU A 457 16.69 21.61 2.39
CA LEU A 457 15.53 20.75 2.65
C LEU A 457 14.98 20.83 4.08
N GLY A 458 15.76 21.33 5.05
CA GLY A 458 15.38 21.36 6.46
C GLY A 458 14.04 22.05 6.73
N ARG A 459 13.69 23.09 5.96
CA ARG A 459 12.39 23.78 6.09
C ARG A 459 11.20 22.92 5.64
N ILE A 460 11.37 22.16 4.56
CA ILE A 460 10.34 21.24 4.03
C ILE A 460 10.15 20.08 5.01
N VAL A 461 11.26 19.49 5.46
CA VAL A 461 11.27 18.43 6.47
C VAL A 461 10.63 18.92 7.77
N GLY A 462 10.90 20.16 8.18
CA GLY A 462 10.31 20.76 9.38
C GLY A 462 8.79 20.94 9.29
N VAL A 463 8.26 21.43 8.16
CA VAL A 463 6.79 21.48 7.96
C VAL A 463 6.21 20.08 8.01
N TYR A 464 6.83 19.13 7.29
CA TYR A 464 6.34 17.76 7.22
C TYR A 464 6.29 17.13 8.60
N ALA A 465 7.38 17.20 9.36
CA ALA A 465 7.47 16.64 10.70
C ALA A 465 6.45 17.28 11.66
N LEU A 466 6.35 18.62 11.67
CA LEU A 466 5.40 19.32 12.54
C LEU A 466 3.96 18.99 12.19
N ALA A 467 3.61 19.01 10.91
CA ALA A 467 2.26 18.70 10.45
C ALA A 467 1.91 17.24 10.69
N LEU A 468 2.82 16.31 10.42
CA LEU A 468 2.61 14.88 10.65
C LEU A 468 2.49 14.58 12.14
N PHE A 469 3.58 14.74 12.89
CA PHE A 469 3.69 14.31 14.29
C PHE A 469 2.94 15.23 15.25
N GLY A 470 2.78 16.51 14.92
CA GLY A 470 2.07 17.48 15.76
C GLY A 470 0.57 17.53 15.50
N PHE A 471 0.07 16.98 14.39
CA PHE A 471 -1.33 17.17 14.01
C PHE A 471 -1.98 15.97 13.32
N ILE A 472 -1.47 15.52 12.17
CA ILE A 472 -2.09 14.44 11.37
C ILE A 472 -2.25 13.16 12.20
N LEU A 473 -1.20 12.75 12.92
CA LEU A 473 -1.25 11.53 13.73
C LEU A 473 -2.38 11.59 14.76
N TRP A 474 -2.51 12.71 15.48
CA TRP A 474 -3.47 12.86 16.57
C TRP A 474 -4.90 13.02 16.08
N VAL A 475 -5.11 13.84 15.06
CA VAL A 475 -6.45 14.02 14.49
C VAL A 475 -6.90 12.75 13.76
N GLY A 476 -5.99 12.05 13.07
CA GLY A 476 -6.28 10.74 12.49
C GLY A 476 -6.65 9.69 13.53
N LEU A 477 -5.96 9.69 14.66
CA LEU A 477 -6.32 8.82 15.77
C LEU A 477 -7.69 9.19 16.34
N GLY A 478 -7.95 10.47 16.59
CA GLY A 478 -9.24 10.95 17.12
C GLY A 478 -10.42 10.60 16.21
N ILE A 479 -10.26 10.78 14.90
CA ILE A 479 -11.28 10.38 13.90
C ILE A 479 -11.43 8.86 13.88
N SER A 480 -10.32 8.12 13.91
CA SER A 480 -10.37 6.65 13.96
C SER A 480 -11.13 6.18 15.20
N TYR A 481 -10.93 6.81 16.35
CA TYR A 481 -11.64 6.51 17.58
C TYR A 481 -13.13 6.85 17.46
N LEU A 482 -13.46 8.04 16.98
CA LEU A 482 -14.84 8.49 16.78
C LEU A 482 -15.67 7.49 15.95
N PHE A 483 -15.05 6.93 14.90
CA PHE A 483 -15.74 6.07 13.96
C PHE A 483 -15.59 4.58 14.24
N TYR A 484 -14.49 4.11 14.82
CA TYR A 484 -14.23 2.67 14.92
C TYR A 484 -14.16 2.13 16.34
N HIS A 485 -14.20 2.98 17.36
CA HIS A 485 -14.14 2.54 18.74
C HIS A 485 -15.29 1.58 19.08
N GLY A 486 -14.97 0.51 19.80
CA GLY A 486 -15.90 -0.54 20.19
C GLY A 486 -16.32 -1.49 19.05
N ILE A 487 -15.82 -1.30 17.83
CA ILE A 487 -16.02 -2.27 16.74
C ILE A 487 -14.87 -3.28 16.76
N LEU A 488 -15.20 -4.53 17.07
CA LEU A 488 -14.22 -5.62 17.14
C LEU A 488 -14.29 -6.53 15.91
N PRO A 489 -13.15 -7.11 15.47
CA PRO A 489 -13.16 -8.17 14.47
C PRO A 489 -13.97 -9.39 14.95
N PRO A 490 -14.57 -10.17 14.03
CA PRO A 490 -15.13 -11.48 14.36
C PRO A 490 -14.07 -12.40 14.98
N VAL A 491 -14.50 -13.24 15.91
CA VAL A 491 -13.64 -14.24 16.56
C VAL A 491 -13.76 -15.57 15.81
N VAL A 492 -12.63 -16.19 15.51
CA VAL A 492 -12.59 -17.53 14.91
C VAL A 492 -12.70 -18.55 16.04
N ALA A 493 -13.74 -19.40 15.99
CA ALA A 493 -13.85 -20.52 16.92
C ALA A 493 -12.62 -21.44 16.76
N SER A 494 -11.97 -21.71 17.90
CA SER A 494 -10.84 -22.63 18.06
C SER A 494 -11.17 -24.06 17.65
#